data_AF-A0A9X2IJA1-F1
#
_entry.id   AF-A0A9X2IJA1-F1
#
_cell.length_a   1.000
_cell.length_b   1.000
_cell.length_c   1.000
_cell.angle_alpha   90.00
_cell.angle_beta   90.00
_cell.angle_gamma   90.00
#
_symmetry.space_group_name_H-M   'P 1'
#
loop_
_entity.id
_entity.type
_entity.pdbx_description
1 polymer ?
#
loop_
_entity_poly.entity_id
_entity_poly.type
_entity_poly.pdbx_seq_one_letter_code
_entity_poly.pdbx_strand_id
1 'polypeptide(L)'
;MRRLSIGLAAALMVVVVAGVGPLEAKAAKEAKLTEKQLDEARTFMVNNAIFTLFHEAGHMLISEFGLPVLGREEDAVDALSSILLLEADVEELDVAMQDAADGWFLSDEAREEDLNETDFLDTHGLDRQRAYAIVCMMVGADAKYFENFADSLDFPRERREECEGEYQHAKDSWFSLLEPHQAEEGKGKPLNVSYEPADNPDVQIFADMLKEASVLELVSEGIGTSYKFDDGIKLTAKSCGVVNAFWNPQAREITYCYELAVQHLMLIDGYFKREKGKN
;
A
#
# COMPACT_ATOMS: atom_id res chain seq x y z
N MET A 1 9.77 17.32 21.51
CA MET A 1 9.10 16.61 20.41
C MET A 1 8.52 15.33 20.98
N ARG A 2 7.21 15.28 21.23
CA ARG A 2 6.53 14.01 21.55
C ARG A 2 6.61 13.18 20.27
N ARG A 3 7.25 12.02 20.30
CA ARG A 3 7.07 11.03 19.24
C ARG A 3 5.57 10.78 19.15
N LEU A 4 5.00 10.97 17.98
CA LEU A 4 3.68 10.47 17.67
C LEU A 4 3.78 8.96 17.76
N SER A 5 3.41 8.41 18.90
CA SER A 5 3.28 6.97 19.07
C SER A 5 2.02 6.59 18.30
N ILE A 6 2.15 6.41 16.98
CA ILE A 6 1.13 5.70 16.23
C ILE A 6 1.11 4.31 16.88
N GLY A 7 0.03 3.99 17.58
CA GLY A 7 -0.10 2.78 18.38
C GLY A 7 -0.17 1.49 17.56
N LEU A 8 0.52 1.40 16.42
CA LEU A 8 0.56 0.23 15.55
C LEU A 8 1.30 -0.95 16.19
N ALA A 9 2.18 -0.68 17.16
CA ALA A 9 3.05 -1.68 17.79
C ALA A 9 2.34 -2.87 18.47
N ALA A 10 1.01 -2.81 18.65
CA ALA A 10 0.25 -3.88 19.31
C ALA A 10 -0.58 -4.75 18.34
N ALA A 11 -0.70 -4.40 17.05
CA ALA A 11 -1.68 -5.04 16.15
C ALA A 11 -1.07 -5.96 15.06
N LEU A 12 0.22 -5.86 14.74
CA LEU A 12 0.85 -6.85 13.87
C LEU A 12 1.09 -8.15 14.66
N MET A 13 0.07 -9.02 14.71
CA MET A 13 0.36 -10.44 14.88
C MET A 13 1.25 -10.86 13.71
N VAL A 14 2.42 -11.40 14.02
CA VAL A 14 3.26 -12.11 13.06
C VAL A 14 2.40 -13.18 12.38
N VAL A 15 1.95 -12.92 11.15
CA VAL A 15 1.26 -13.93 10.35
C VAL A 15 2.34 -14.81 9.72
N VAL A 16 2.74 -15.84 10.47
CA VAL A 16 3.35 -17.02 9.85
C VAL A 16 2.23 -17.73 9.11
N VAL A 17 2.15 -17.52 7.79
CA VAL A 17 1.23 -18.30 6.93
C VAL A 17 1.67 -19.76 6.97
N ALA A 18 1.02 -20.55 7.81
CA ALA A 18 1.26 -21.98 7.90
C ALA A 18 0.30 -22.73 6.97
N GLY A 19 0.75 -22.97 5.74
CA GLY A 19 0.19 -23.98 4.83
C GLY A 19 -0.49 -23.42 3.59
N VAL A 20 -0.08 -23.95 2.43
CA VAL A 20 -0.69 -23.67 1.12
C VAL A 20 -2.04 -24.40 1.01
N GLY A 21 -3.12 -23.65 0.81
CA GLY A 21 -4.45 -24.21 0.62
C GLY A 21 -4.57 -25.00 -0.70
N PRO A 22 -5.53 -25.94 -0.83
CA PRO A 22 -5.66 -26.78 -2.03
C PRO A 22 -5.98 -26.01 -3.32
N LEU A 23 -6.57 -24.82 -3.22
CA LEU A 23 -6.86 -23.95 -4.36
C LEU A 23 -5.63 -23.10 -4.77
N GLU A 24 -4.87 -22.60 -3.81
CA GLU A 24 -3.58 -21.94 -4.04
C GLU A 24 -2.58 -22.88 -4.71
N ALA A 25 -2.54 -24.14 -4.25
CA ALA A 25 -1.74 -25.19 -4.88
C ALA A 25 -2.13 -25.47 -6.34
N LYS A 26 -3.39 -25.19 -6.74
CA LYS A 26 -3.85 -25.34 -8.13
C LYS A 26 -3.42 -24.15 -9.00
N ALA A 27 -3.62 -22.92 -8.53
CA ALA A 27 -3.17 -21.71 -9.23
C ALA A 27 -1.64 -21.69 -9.39
N ALA A 28 -0.91 -22.07 -8.34
CA ALA A 28 0.53 -22.27 -8.36
C ALA A 28 1.01 -23.27 -9.41
N LYS A 29 0.26 -24.37 -9.56
CA LYS A 29 0.59 -25.47 -10.46
C LYS A 29 0.32 -25.09 -11.92
N GLU A 30 -0.70 -24.27 -12.19
CA GLU A 30 -0.97 -23.72 -13.52
C GLU A 30 0.07 -22.64 -13.89
N ALA A 31 0.48 -21.80 -12.94
CA ALA A 31 1.54 -20.81 -13.11
C ALA A 31 2.98 -21.38 -13.09
N LYS A 32 3.16 -22.65 -12.71
CA LYS A 32 4.47 -23.32 -12.52
C LYS A 32 5.41 -22.57 -11.56
N LEU A 33 4.86 -21.99 -10.51
CA LEU A 33 5.63 -21.33 -9.45
C LEU A 33 6.22 -22.36 -8.49
N THR A 34 7.40 -22.08 -7.95
CA THR A 34 7.94 -22.85 -6.81
C THR A 34 7.24 -22.42 -5.52
N GLU A 35 7.32 -23.22 -4.45
CA GLU A 35 6.79 -22.86 -3.13
C GLU A 35 7.31 -21.50 -2.65
N LYS A 36 8.61 -21.24 -2.80
CA LYS A 36 9.21 -19.93 -2.50
C LYS A 36 8.60 -18.79 -3.32
N GLN A 37 8.36 -19.00 -4.62
CA GLN A 37 7.75 -17.98 -5.48
C GLN A 37 6.30 -17.71 -5.09
N LEU A 38 5.58 -18.70 -4.54
CA LEU A 38 4.23 -18.50 -4.04
C LEU A 38 4.20 -17.66 -2.78
N ASP A 39 5.12 -17.92 -1.85
CA ASP A 39 5.24 -17.12 -0.63
C ASP A 39 5.61 -15.68 -0.98
N GLU A 40 6.60 -15.48 -1.86
CA GLU A 40 6.98 -14.14 -2.36
C GLU A 40 5.80 -13.43 -3.04
N ALA A 41 5.05 -14.12 -3.91
CA ALA A 41 3.90 -13.53 -4.59
C ALA A 41 2.76 -13.16 -3.62
N ARG A 42 2.52 -13.98 -2.58
CA ARG A 42 1.54 -13.68 -1.54
C ARG A 42 1.96 -12.45 -0.76
N THR A 43 3.20 -12.40 -0.28
CA THR A 43 3.72 -11.26 0.48
C THR A 43 3.65 -9.98 -0.34
N PHE A 44 4.12 -10.01 -1.60
CA PHE A 44 4.07 -8.89 -2.51
C PHE A 44 2.64 -8.35 -2.72
N MET A 45 1.68 -9.25 -2.92
CA MET A 45 0.27 -8.90 -3.08
C MET A 45 -0.30 -8.25 -1.81
N VAL A 46 -0.05 -8.85 -0.64
CA VAL A 46 -0.53 -8.33 0.64
C VAL A 46 0.08 -6.95 0.92
N ASN A 47 1.38 -6.80 0.72
CA ASN A 47 2.11 -5.56 0.96
C ASN A 47 1.62 -4.41 0.08
N ASN A 48 1.43 -4.67 -1.23
CA ASN A 48 0.83 -3.67 -2.12
C ASN A 48 -0.63 -3.35 -1.74
N ALA A 49 -1.38 -4.33 -1.21
CA ALA A 49 -2.72 -4.07 -0.69
C ALA A 49 -2.67 -3.13 0.52
N ILE A 50 -1.73 -3.28 1.46
CA ILE A 50 -1.65 -2.35 2.61
C ILE A 50 -1.29 -0.95 2.13
N PHE A 51 -0.30 -0.79 1.23
CA PHE A 51 0.05 0.53 0.71
C PHE A 51 -1.14 1.21 0.03
N THR A 52 -1.85 0.48 -0.83
CA THR A 52 -3.06 0.98 -1.51
C THR A 52 -4.15 1.38 -0.51
N LEU A 53 -4.38 0.57 0.53
CA LEU A 53 -5.40 0.89 1.53
C LEU A 53 -5.05 2.13 2.36
N PHE A 54 -3.76 2.35 2.65
CA PHE A 54 -3.29 3.58 3.30
C PHE A 54 -3.42 4.79 2.37
N HIS A 55 -3.23 4.60 1.06
CA HIS A 55 -3.47 5.63 0.05
C HIS A 55 -4.94 6.06 0.04
N GLU A 56 -5.87 5.10 -0.01
CA GLU A 56 -7.31 5.41 0.08
C GLU A 56 -7.70 6.03 1.43
N ALA A 57 -7.03 5.62 2.50
CA ALA A 57 -7.24 6.24 3.79
C ALA A 57 -6.71 7.69 3.84
N GLY A 58 -5.71 8.04 3.01
CA GLY A 58 -5.29 9.42 2.77
C GLY A 58 -6.42 10.25 2.16
N HIS A 59 -7.08 9.77 1.11
CA HIS A 59 -8.25 10.43 0.54
C HIS A 59 -9.39 10.57 1.55
N MET A 60 -9.63 9.53 2.34
CA MET A 60 -10.59 9.57 3.44
C MET A 60 -10.25 10.67 4.45
N LEU A 61 -9.00 10.77 4.90
CA LEU A 61 -8.56 11.79 5.86
C LEU A 61 -8.75 13.21 5.31
N ILE A 62 -8.39 13.45 4.05
CA ILE A 62 -8.62 14.73 3.36
C ILE A 62 -10.11 15.07 3.35
N SER A 63 -10.94 14.12 2.93
CA SER A 63 -12.38 14.28 2.80
C SER A 63 -13.08 14.53 4.14
N GLU A 64 -12.81 13.70 5.14
CA GLU A 64 -13.50 13.74 6.44
C GLU A 64 -13.12 14.97 7.26
N PHE A 65 -11.88 15.45 7.14
CA PHE A 65 -11.39 16.61 7.89
C PHE A 65 -11.36 17.91 7.08
N GLY A 66 -11.69 17.87 5.79
CA GLY A 66 -11.67 19.03 4.91
C GLY A 66 -10.26 19.62 4.77
N LEU A 67 -9.25 18.76 4.69
CA LEU A 67 -7.86 19.18 4.65
C LEU A 67 -7.54 19.87 3.31
N PRO A 68 -6.75 20.95 3.30
CA PRO A 68 -6.33 21.58 2.06
C PRO A 68 -5.26 20.72 1.38
N VAL A 69 -5.39 20.57 0.05
CA VAL A 69 -4.38 19.93 -0.81
C VAL A 69 -3.76 20.99 -1.70
N LEU A 70 -2.45 21.15 -1.63
CA LEU A 70 -1.67 22.03 -2.51
C LEU A 70 -0.90 21.17 -3.51
N GLY A 71 -1.37 21.08 -4.74
CA GLY A 71 -0.77 20.23 -5.79
C GLY A 71 -1.71 19.13 -6.24
N ARG A 72 -1.15 17.98 -6.62
CA ARG A 72 -1.93 16.77 -6.96
C ARG A 72 -2.25 16.00 -5.69
N GLU A 73 -3.52 15.63 -5.52
CA GLU A 73 -3.97 14.88 -4.34
C GLU A 73 -3.32 13.50 -4.27
N GLU A 74 -3.23 12.80 -5.41
CA GLU A 74 -2.59 11.48 -5.55
C GLU A 74 -1.16 11.45 -5.01
N ASP A 75 -0.31 12.41 -5.41
CA ASP A 75 1.07 12.49 -4.92
C ASP A 75 1.10 12.78 -3.41
N ALA A 76 0.16 13.59 -2.93
CA ALA A 76 0.09 13.97 -1.53
C ALA A 76 -0.30 12.76 -0.67
N VAL A 77 -1.27 11.94 -1.10
CA VAL A 77 -1.69 10.74 -0.39
C VAL A 77 -0.70 9.58 -0.51
N ASP A 78 0.06 9.48 -1.62
CA ASP A 78 1.21 8.56 -1.73
C ASP A 78 2.29 8.92 -0.69
N ALA A 79 2.60 10.21 -0.56
CA ALA A 79 3.55 10.70 0.44
C ALA A 79 3.04 10.40 1.86
N LEU A 80 1.76 10.67 2.15
CA LEU A 80 1.17 10.38 3.44
C LEU A 80 1.23 8.89 3.78
N SER A 81 0.87 8.03 2.82
CA SER A 81 0.91 6.57 3.00
C SER A 81 2.30 6.09 3.35
N SER A 82 3.29 6.60 2.59
CA SER A 82 4.70 6.33 2.85
C SER A 82 5.11 6.74 4.26
N ILE A 83 4.76 7.96 4.68
CA ILE A 83 5.08 8.49 6.01
C ILE A 83 4.42 7.65 7.11
N LEU A 84 3.13 7.31 6.97
CA LEU A 84 2.42 6.55 8.00
C LEU A 84 2.99 5.14 8.18
N LEU A 85 3.37 4.47 7.09
CA LEU A 85 3.98 3.15 7.13
C LEU A 85 5.40 3.18 7.69
N LEU A 86 6.22 4.16 7.31
CA LEU A 86 7.59 4.33 7.81
C LEU A 86 7.61 4.75 9.29
N GLU A 87 6.70 5.62 9.73
CA GLU A 87 6.61 6.07 11.13
C GLU A 87 6.02 5.02 12.07
N ALA A 88 5.46 3.93 11.54
CA ALA A 88 5.02 2.81 12.36
C ALA A 88 6.20 2.09 13.05
N ASP A 89 7.43 2.22 12.52
CA ASP A 89 8.66 1.60 13.07
C ASP A 89 8.52 0.07 13.20
N VAL A 90 8.00 -0.56 12.14
CA VAL A 90 7.74 -2.01 12.03
C VAL A 90 8.42 -2.54 10.78
N GLU A 91 9.35 -3.48 10.94
CA GLU A 91 10.19 -4.02 9.85
C GLU A 91 9.35 -4.63 8.71
N GLU A 92 8.23 -5.29 9.03
CA GLU A 92 7.32 -5.84 8.02
C GLU A 92 6.69 -4.74 7.13
N LEU A 93 6.46 -3.54 7.66
CA LEU A 93 5.95 -2.41 6.89
C LEU A 93 7.05 -1.74 6.06
N ASP A 94 8.31 -1.78 6.50
CA ASP A 94 9.45 -1.36 5.68
C ASP A 94 9.67 -2.29 4.47
N VAL A 95 9.38 -3.58 4.63
CA VAL A 95 9.31 -4.53 3.49
C VAL A 95 8.12 -4.18 2.59
N ALA A 96 6.96 -3.84 3.18
CA ALA A 96 5.81 -3.45 2.38
C ALA A 96 6.05 -2.18 1.55
N MET A 97 6.86 -1.25 2.06
CA MET A 97 7.29 -0.05 1.34
C MET A 97 8.19 -0.37 0.13
N GLN A 98 9.10 -1.35 0.27
CA GLN A 98 9.91 -1.84 -0.85
C GLN A 98 9.03 -2.50 -1.91
N ASP A 99 8.11 -3.39 -1.50
CA ASP A 99 7.17 -4.06 -2.40
C ASP A 99 6.23 -3.08 -3.12
N ALA A 100 5.84 -1.98 -2.46
CA ALA A 100 5.03 -0.93 -3.08
C ALA A 100 5.82 -0.18 -4.17
N ALA A 101 7.09 0.16 -3.93
CA ALA A 101 7.94 0.74 -4.96
C ALA A 101 8.16 -0.23 -6.13
N ASP A 102 8.43 -1.50 -5.84
CA ASP A 102 8.56 -2.55 -6.86
C ASP A 102 7.25 -2.77 -7.62
N GLY A 103 6.08 -2.67 -6.97
CA GLY A 103 4.76 -2.66 -7.60
C GLY A 103 4.66 -1.68 -8.76
N TRP A 104 5.05 -0.44 -8.52
CA TRP A 104 5.05 0.61 -9.55
C TRP A 104 6.11 0.39 -10.63
N PHE A 105 7.33 -0.06 -10.28
CA PHE A 105 8.33 -0.41 -11.29
C PHE A 105 7.87 -1.55 -12.19
N LEU A 106 7.28 -2.60 -11.62
CA LEU A 106 6.77 -3.74 -12.36
C LEU A 106 5.56 -3.38 -13.22
N SER A 107 4.69 -2.47 -12.75
CA SER A 107 3.58 -1.93 -13.55
C SER A 107 4.10 -1.19 -14.79
N ASP A 108 5.07 -0.28 -14.62
CA ASP A 108 5.69 0.42 -15.74
C ASP A 108 6.38 -0.53 -16.72
N GLU A 109 7.09 -1.55 -16.22
CA GLU A 109 7.74 -2.58 -17.05
C GLU A 109 6.77 -3.48 -17.80
N ALA A 110 5.59 -3.75 -17.22
CA ALA A 110 4.57 -4.62 -17.81
C ALA A 110 3.78 -3.93 -18.93
N ARG A 111 3.93 -2.62 -19.08
CA ARG A 111 3.23 -1.83 -20.10
C ARG A 111 3.65 -2.25 -21.52
N GLU A 112 2.67 -2.51 -22.37
CA GLU A 112 2.90 -2.95 -23.75
C GLU A 112 3.06 -1.78 -24.75
N GLU A 113 2.45 -0.63 -24.45
CA GLU A 113 2.42 0.54 -25.32
C GLU A 113 3.38 1.63 -24.81
N ASP A 114 3.97 2.40 -25.75
CA ASP A 114 4.76 3.59 -25.42
C ASP A 114 3.91 4.69 -24.77
N LEU A 115 4.55 5.63 -24.07
CA LEU A 115 3.82 6.70 -23.38
C LEU A 115 3.12 7.57 -24.42
N ASN A 116 1.86 7.87 -24.16
CA ASN A 116 1.02 8.70 -25.01
C ASN A 116 0.46 9.89 -24.21
N GLU A 117 -0.22 10.81 -24.92
CA GLU A 117 -0.75 12.04 -24.30
C GLU A 117 -1.75 11.78 -23.16
N THR A 118 -2.51 10.67 -23.17
CA THR A 118 -3.45 10.40 -22.08
C THR A 118 -2.74 10.03 -20.79
N ASP A 119 -1.56 9.40 -20.86
CA ASP A 119 -0.76 9.06 -19.67
C ASP A 119 -0.28 10.33 -18.95
N PHE A 120 0.01 11.39 -19.71
CA PHE A 120 0.43 12.69 -19.15
C PHE A 120 -0.74 13.56 -18.67
N LEU A 121 -1.97 13.23 -19.08
CA LEU A 121 -3.21 13.89 -18.65
C LEU A 121 -3.86 13.22 -17.44
N ASP A 122 -3.34 12.06 -17.03
CA ASP A 122 -3.82 11.32 -15.86
C ASP A 122 -3.67 12.17 -14.59
N THR A 123 -4.58 11.94 -13.64
CA THR A 123 -4.53 12.60 -12.33
C THR A 123 -3.37 12.08 -11.47
N HIS A 124 -2.93 10.84 -11.72
CA HIS A 124 -1.79 10.23 -11.07
C HIS A 124 -0.46 10.59 -11.75
N GLY A 125 0.63 10.50 -11.00
CA GLY A 125 1.96 10.46 -11.60
C GLY A 125 2.16 9.21 -12.44
N LEU A 126 3.11 9.27 -13.38
CA LEU A 126 3.54 8.07 -14.11
C LEU A 126 4.04 7.03 -13.10
N ASP A 127 3.75 5.74 -13.34
CA ASP A 127 4.11 4.64 -12.43
C ASP A 127 5.57 4.73 -11.96
N ARG A 128 6.52 4.87 -12.90
CA ARG A 128 7.95 5.00 -12.54
C ARG A 128 8.27 6.25 -11.71
N GLN A 129 7.54 7.36 -11.88
CA GLN A 129 7.70 8.55 -11.04
C GLN A 129 7.20 8.30 -9.62
N ARG A 130 6.05 7.62 -9.47
CA ARG A 130 5.50 7.22 -8.16
C ARG A 130 6.47 6.28 -7.43
N ALA A 131 7.03 5.29 -8.14
CA ALA A 131 8.04 4.38 -7.62
C ALA A 131 9.24 5.15 -7.02
N TYR A 132 9.83 6.07 -7.78
CA TYR A 132 10.97 6.85 -7.28
C TYR A 132 10.61 7.83 -6.15
N ALA A 133 9.38 8.34 -6.11
CA ALA A 133 8.91 9.16 -4.99
C ALA A 133 8.86 8.34 -3.69
N ILE A 134 8.33 7.11 -3.75
CA ILE A 134 8.30 6.17 -2.61
C ILE A 134 9.73 5.79 -2.17
N VAL A 135 10.64 5.50 -3.11
CA VAL A 135 12.07 5.25 -2.82
C VAL A 135 12.68 6.44 -2.09
N CYS A 136 12.36 7.67 -2.51
CA CYS A 136 12.85 8.86 -1.86
C CYS A 136 12.31 9.02 -0.43
N MET A 137 11.03 8.72 -0.19
CA MET A 137 10.47 8.70 1.17
C MET A 137 11.18 7.68 2.07
N MET A 138 11.42 6.46 1.57
CA MET A 138 12.17 5.41 2.30
C MET A 138 13.58 5.88 2.69
N VAL A 139 14.35 6.35 1.70
CA VAL A 139 15.72 6.83 1.93
C VAL A 139 15.76 8.06 2.84
N GLY A 140 14.77 8.95 2.72
CA GLY A 140 14.65 10.13 3.57
C GLY A 140 14.30 9.80 5.03
N ALA A 141 13.57 8.70 5.27
CA ALA A 141 13.24 8.24 6.61
C ALA A 141 14.40 7.49 7.29
N ASP A 142 15.03 6.54 6.59
CA ASP A 142 16.21 5.82 7.08
C ASP A 142 17.14 5.42 5.93
N ALA A 143 18.05 6.32 5.58
CA ALA A 143 19.03 6.11 4.50
C ALA A 143 19.92 4.87 4.71
N LYS A 144 20.13 4.43 5.96
CA LYS A 144 20.99 3.28 6.26
C LYS A 144 20.23 1.98 6.09
N TYR A 145 18.99 1.90 6.58
CA TYR A 145 18.16 0.72 6.42
C TYR A 145 17.90 0.43 4.93
N PHE A 146 17.52 1.46 4.17
CA PHE A 146 17.16 1.33 2.75
C PHE A 146 18.35 1.42 1.77
N GLU A 147 19.61 1.45 2.25
CA GLU A 147 20.80 1.61 1.40
C GLU A 147 20.87 0.54 0.29
N ASN A 148 20.67 -0.73 0.66
CA ASN A 148 20.76 -1.85 -0.28
C ASN A 148 19.66 -1.81 -1.35
N PHE A 149 18.44 -1.41 -0.97
CA PHE A 149 17.32 -1.27 -1.89
C PHE A 149 17.52 -0.09 -2.85
N ALA A 150 18.01 1.03 -2.35
CA ALA A 150 18.36 2.16 -3.21
C ALA A 150 19.53 1.83 -4.16
N ASP A 151 20.50 1.04 -3.71
CA ASP A 151 21.63 0.58 -4.54
C ASP A 151 21.19 -0.41 -5.63
N SER A 152 20.23 -1.30 -5.37
CA SER A 152 19.73 -2.24 -6.39
C SER A 152 19.01 -1.55 -7.55
N LEU A 153 18.53 -0.32 -7.33
CA LEU A 153 17.84 0.51 -8.32
C LEU A 153 18.77 1.51 -9.04
N ASP A 154 20.08 1.48 -8.77
CA ASP A 154 21.04 2.52 -9.19
C ASP A 154 20.56 3.93 -8.80
N PHE A 155 19.84 4.07 -7.68
CA PHE A 155 19.24 5.35 -7.28
C PHE A 155 20.33 6.37 -6.91
N PRO A 156 20.46 7.52 -7.61
CA PRO A 156 21.64 8.38 -7.52
C PRO A 156 21.92 8.90 -6.10
N ARG A 157 23.18 8.84 -5.65
CA ARG A 157 23.57 9.32 -4.31
C ARG A 157 23.25 10.79 -4.07
N GLU A 158 23.45 11.65 -5.08
CA GLU A 158 23.10 13.07 -5.00
C GLU A 158 21.59 13.26 -4.74
N ARG A 159 20.75 12.44 -5.36
CA ARG A 159 19.30 12.47 -5.13
C ARG A 159 18.92 12.02 -3.72
N ARG A 160 19.64 11.03 -3.16
CA ARG A 160 19.42 10.54 -1.79
C ARG A 160 19.63 11.62 -0.74
N GLU A 161 20.57 12.54 -0.96
CA GLU A 161 20.84 13.65 -0.03
C GLU A 161 19.66 14.64 0.06
N GLU A 162 18.89 14.81 -1.01
CA GLU A 162 17.69 15.66 -1.04
C GLU A 162 16.48 15.00 -0.35
N CYS A 163 16.43 13.66 -0.38
CA CYS A 163 15.30 12.88 0.12
C CYS A 163 15.05 13.05 1.62
N GLU A 164 16.09 13.25 2.44
CA GLU A 164 15.93 13.55 3.88
C GLU A 164 15.09 14.82 4.09
N GLY A 165 15.38 15.87 3.33
CA GLY A 165 14.64 17.13 3.39
C GLY A 165 13.20 17.00 2.88
N GLU A 166 13.00 16.25 1.79
CA GLU A 166 11.66 16.01 1.25
C GLU A 166 10.78 15.20 2.20
N TYR A 167 11.31 14.12 2.77
CA TYR A 167 10.63 13.32 3.77
C TYR A 167 10.22 14.16 4.97
N GLN A 168 11.18 14.91 5.55
CA GLN A 168 10.93 15.70 6.74
C GLN A 168 9.89 16.81 6.49
N HIS A 169 9.96 17.50 5.35
CA HIS A 169 8.96 18.52 4.99
C HIS A 169 7.57 17.94 4.76
N ALA A 170 7.47 16.79 4.07
CA ALA A 170 6.20 16.13 3.82
C ALA A 170 5.57 15.66 5.15
N LYS A 171 6.39 15.02 6.01
CA LYS A 171 5.99 14.58 7.35
C LYS A 171 5.51 15.72 8.22
N ASP A 172 6.29 16.80 8.34
CA ASP A 172 5.91 17.94 9.17
C ASP A 172 4.63 18.62 8.67
N SER A 173 4.46 18.71 7.35
CA SER A 173 3.26 19.28 6.73
C SER A 173 2.02 18.43 7.05
N TRP A 174 2.10 17.12 6.80
CA TRP A 174 0.99 16.20 7.06
C TRP A 174 0.63 16.12 8.53
N PHE A 175 1.61 15.97 9.42
CA PHE A 175 1.34 15.85 10.85
C PHE A 175 0.82 17.16 11.45
N SER A 176 1.23 18.32 10.93
CA SER A 176 0.64 19.61 11.35
C SER A 176 -0.84 19.72 10.97
N LEU A 177 -1.25 19.16 9.81
CA LEU A 177 -2.64 19.14 9.38
C LEU A 177 -3.47 18.11 10.16
N LEU A 178 -2.87 16.98 10.54
CA LEU A 178 -3.57 15.87 11.19
C LEU A 178 -3.65 16.01 12.72
N GLU A 179 -2.70 16.70 13.37
CA GLU A 179 -2.64 16.89 14.83
C GLU A 179 -3.98 17.36 15.45
N PRO A 180 -4.69 18.37 14.90
CA PRO A 180 -5.95 18.84 15.47
C PRO A 180 -7.06 17.77 15.51
N HIS A 181 -6.97 16.77 14.63
CA HIS A 181 -7.98 15.74 14.42
C HIS A 181 -7.69 14.45 15.19
N GLN A 182 -6.58 14.36 15.91
CA GLN A 182 -6.20 13.15 16.64
C GLN A 182 -7.17 12.83 17.76
N ALA A 183 -7.49 11.55 17.91
CA ALA A 183 -8.25 11.05 19.04
C ALA A 183 -7.43 11.19 20.33
N GLU A 184 -8.11 11.36 21.46
CA GLU A 184 -7.46 11.14 22.75
C GLU A 184 -7.07 9.67 22.87
N GLU A 185 -6.01 9.39 23.63
CA GLU A 185 -5.50 8.02 23.81
C GLU A 185 -6.62 7.08 24.29
N GLY A 186 -6.85 5.99 23.54
CA GLY A 186 -7.90 5.01 23.81
C GLY A 186 -9.33 5.49 23.55
N LYS A 187 -9.52 6.63 22.87
CA LYS A 187 -10.84 7.17 22.49
C LYS A 187 -11.20 7.04 21.02
N GLY A 188 -10.24 6.70 20.16
CA GLY A 188 -10.54 6.40 18.76
C GLY A 188 -11.36 5.12 18.62
N LYS A 189 -12.01 4.97 17.48
CA LYS A 189 -12.91 3.84 17.20
C LYS A 189 -12.48 3.12 15.93
N PRO A 190 -12.46 1.79 15.93
CA PRO A 190 -12.19 1.05 14.70
C PRO A 190 -13.24 1.37 13.64
N LEU A 191 -12.83 1.27 12.37
CA LEU A 191 -13.70 1.42 11.22
C LEU A 191 -14.56 0.15 11.03
N ASN A 192 -15.65 0.25 10.28
CA ASN A 192 -16.51 -0.91 10.01
C ASN A 192 -15.89 -1.77 8.88
N VAL A 193 -15.15 -2.80 9.27
CA VAL A 193 -14.49 -3.73 8.34
C VAL A 193 -15.45 -4.81 7.83
N SER A 194 -15.43 -5.09 6.53
CA SER A 194 -16.17 -6.20 5.93
C SER A 194 -15.47 -6.80 4.71
N TYR A 195 -15.42 -8.13 4.63
CA TYR A 195 -15.01 -8.85 3.44
C TYR A 195 -16.24 -9.53 2.82
N GLU A 196 -16.62 -9.14 1.61
CA GLU A 196 -17.70 -9.79 0.86
C GLU A 196 -17.15 -11.02 0.12
N PRO A 197 -17.97 -12.07 -0.11
CA PRO A 197 -17.58 -13.18 -0.97
C PRO A 197 -17.19 -12.70 -2.37
N ALA A 198 -16.20 -13.34 -2.98
CA ALA A 198 -15.86 -13.07 -4.37
C ALA A 198 -16.89 -13.66 -5.33
N ASP A 199 -16.98 -13.09 -6.53
CA ASP A 199 -17.96 -13.51 -7.55
C ASP A 199 -17.68 -14.90 -8.14
N ASN A 200 -16.46 -15.43 -7.95
CA ASN A 200 -16.09 -16.76 -8.39
C ASN A 200 -15.02 -17.42 -7.48
N PRO A 201 -14.88 -18.76 -7.53
CA PRO A 201 -13.95 -19.50 -6.67
C PRO A 201 -12.46 -19.19 -6.90
N ASP A 202 -12.07 -18.78 -8.11
CA ASP A 202 -10.66 -18.49 -8.40
C ASP A 202 -10.24 -17.15 -7.76
N VAL A 203 -11.15 -16.16 -7.72
CA VAL A 203 -10.94 -14.88 -7.02
C VAL A 203 -11.09 -15.02 -5.50
N GLN A 204 -11.94 -15.95 -5.03
CA GLN A 204 -12.16 -16.17 -3.60
C GLN A 204 -10.87 -16.50 -2.84
N ILE A 205 -9.91 -17.15 -3.50
CA ILE A 205 -8.59 -17.45 -2.93
C ILE A 205 -7.90 -16.16 -2.47
N PHE A 206 -7.91 -15.13 -3.30
CA PHE A 206 -7.27 -13.84 -3.01
C PHE A 206 -8.03 -13.09 -1.91
N ALA A 207 -9.35 -13.17 -1.92
CA ALA A 207 -10.19 -12.62 -0.85
C ALA A 207 -9.85 -13.25 0.50
N ASP A 208 -9.69 -14.58 0.54
CA ASP A 208 -9.33 -15.32 1.75
C ASP A 208 -7.90 -14.95 2.20
N MET A 209 -6.93 -14.84 1.29
CA MET A 209 -5.57 -14.40 1.61
C MET A 209 -5.53 -13.00 2.25
N LEU A 210 -6.23 -12.03 1.68
CA LEU A 210 -6.30 -10.66 2.21
C LEU A 210 -6.93 -10.64 3.60
N LYS A 211 -8.00 -11.42 3.79
CA LYS A 211 -8.69 -11.55 5.06
C LYS A 211 -7.83 -12.24 6.12
N GLU A 212 -7.12 -13.30 5.76
CA GLU A 212 -6.17 -13.98 6.65
C GLU A 212 -5.03 -13.04 7.07
N ALA A 213 -4.55 -12.21 6.16
CA ALA A 213 -3.57 -11.17 6.42
C ALA A 213 -4.13 -9.95 7.19
N SER A 214 -5.45 -9.90 7.42
CA SER A 214 -6.12 -8.83 8.18
C SER A 214 -5.81 -7.42 7.65
N VAL A 215 -5.72 -7.27 6.32
CA VAL A 215 -5.26 -6.01 5.68
C VAL A 215 -6.19 -4.83 5.94
N LEU A 216 -7.51 -5.06 5.97
CA LEU A 216 -8.47 -4.01 6.28
C LEU A 216 -8.40 -3.63 7.77
N GLU A 217 -8.22 -4.63 8.64
CA GLU A 217 -8.06 -4.43 10.08
C GLU A 217 -6.83 -3.58 10.39
N LEU A 218 -5.72 -3.75 9.65
CA LEU A 218 -4.52 -2.93 9.81
C LEU A 218 -4.83 -1.43 9.63
N VAL A 219 -5.62 -1.07 8.62
CA VAL A 219 -6.05 0.33 8.39
C VAL A 219 -7.07 0.77 9.42
N SER A 220 -8.03 -0.09 9.78
CA SER A 220 -9.03 0.19 10.81
C SER A 220 -8.39 0.52 12.16
N GLU A 221 -7.40 -0.26 12.58
CA GLU A 221 -6.68 -0.03 13.83
C GLU A 221 -5.69 1.13 13.69
N GLY A 222 -4.91 1.16 12.61
CA GLY A 222 -3.87 2.17 12.40
C GLY A 222 -4.39 3.59 12.21
N ILE A 223 -5.52 3.75 11.51
CA ILE A 223 -6.10 5.07 11.19
C ILE A 223 -7.39 5.30 11.96
N GLY A 224 -8.32 4.33 11.99
CA GLY A 224 -9.62 4.50 12.65
C GLY A 224 -9.49 4.87 14.13
N THR A 225 -8.55 4.24 14.85
CA THR A 225 -8.34 4.52 16.27
C THR A 225 -7.45 5.73 16.55
N SER A 226 -6.78 6.26 15.52
CA SER A 226 -5.83 7.39 15.66
C SER A 226 -6.51 8.75 15.59
N TYR A 227 -7.69 8.86 14.96
CA TYR A 227 -8.36 10.13 14.69
C TYR A 227 -9.82 10.19 15.16
N LYS A 228 -10.33 11.41 15.31
CA LYS A 228 -11.71 11.72 15.73
C LYS A 228 -12.65 11.65 14.54
N PHE A 229 -13.03 10.45 14.12
CA PHE A 229 -14.05 10.25 13.10
C PHE A 229 -15.47 10.25 13.68
N ASP A 230 -16.42 10.72 12.88
CA ASP A 230 -17.83 10.41 13.07
C ASP A 230 -18.08 8.94 12.70
N ASP A 231 -18.98 8.28 13.43
CA ASP A 231 -19.31 6.86 13.20
C ASP A 231 -19.82 6.62 11.77
N GLY A 232 -19.63 5.40 11.26
CA GLY A 232 -20.22 4.94 10.00
C GLY A 232 -19.29 4.87 8.80
N ILE A 233 -18.00 5.18 8.97
CA ILE A 233 -16.98 4.90 7.95
C ILE A 233 -16.84 3.38 7.78
N LYS A 234 -16.83 2.94 6.53
CA LYS A 234 -16.70 1.53 6.14
C LYS A 234 -15.39 1.27 5.43
N LEU A 235 -14.92 0.04 5.57
CA LEU A 235 -13.77 -0.48 4.88
C LEU A 235 -14.13 -1.86 4.35
N THR A 236 -14.30 -1.96 3.03
CA THR A 236 -14.90 -3.14 2.40
C THR A 236 -14.02 -3.69 1.31
N ALA A 237 -13.72 -5.00 1.35
CA ALA A 237 -13.13 -5.70 0.22
C ALA A 237 -14.17 -6.59 -0.47
N LYS A 238 -14.24 -6.51 -1.80
CA LYS A 238 -15.25 -7.21 -2.62
C LYS A 238 -14.79 -7.38 -4.07
N SER A 239 -15.52 -8.16 -4.87
CA SER A 239 -15.37 -8.14 -6.33
C SER A 239 -16.03 -6.88 -6.90
N CYS A 240 -15.33 -6.20 -7.80
CA CYS A 240 -15.83 -4.95 -8.40
C CYS A 240 -16.03 -5.05 -9.91
N GLY A 241 -15.43 -6.05 -10.57
CA GLY A 241 -15.33 -6.13 -12.03
C GLY A 241 -14.33 -5.14 -12.64
N VAL A 242 -13.55 -4.43 -11.81
CA VAL A 242 -12.51 -3.49 -12.21
C VAL A 242 -11.31 -3.62 -11.28
N VAL A 243 -10.11 -3.40 -11.82
CA VAL A 243 -8.86 -3.38 -11.09
C VAL A 243 -8.72 -2.01 -10.43
N ASN A 244 -9.11 -1.89 -9.16
CA ASN A 244 -9.08 -0.61 -8.47
C ASN A 244 -9.12 -0.73 -6.93
N ALA A 245 -8.85 0.37 -6.26
CA ALA A 245 -9.31 0.67 -4.91
C ALA A 245 -9.76 2.14 -4.91
N PHE A 246 -10.70 2.51 -4.03
CA PHE A 246 -11.17 3.90 -3.98
C PHE A 246 -11.85 4.25 -2.66
N TRP A 247 -11.67 5.49 -2.24
CA TRP A 247 -12.53 6.18 -1.28
C TRP A 247 -13.78 6.77 -1.96
N ASN A 248 -14.96 6.49 -1.41
CA ASN A 248 -16.22 7.14 -1.80
C ASN A 248 -16.73 8.06 -0.68
N PRO A 249 -16.67 9.40 -0.84
CA PRO A 249 -17.06 10.34 0.21
C PRO A 249 -18.58 10.38 0.47
N GLN A 250 -19.42 10.04 -0.52
CA GLN A 250 -20.88 10.02 -0.33
C GLN A 250 -21.33 8.78 0.46
N ALA A 251 -20.70 7.63 0.21
CA ALA A 251 -20.96 6.39 0.94
C ALA A 251 -20.18 6.29 2.26
N ARG A 252 -19.13 7.13 2.42
CA ARG A 252 -18.12 7.05 3.48
C ARG A 252 -17.52 5.64 3.56
N GLU A 253 -17.06 5.13 2.42
CA GLU A 253 -16.58 3.75 2.26
C GLU A 253 -15.27 3.73 1.46
N ILE A 254 -14.23 3.14 2.04
CA ILE A 254 -13.06 2.68 1.28
C ILE A 254 -13.41 1.30 0.72
N THR A 255 -13.29 1.13 -0.58
CA THR A 255 -13.47 -0.15 -1.27
C THR A 255 -12.15 -0.64 -1.83
N TYR A 256 -11.79 -1.89 -1.52
CA TYR A 256 -10.66 -2.60 -2.14
C TYR A 256 -11.20 -3.71 -3.07
N CYS A 257 -10.92 -3.62 -4.35
CA CYS A 257 -11.39 -4.61 -5.32
C CYS A 257 -10.42 -5.80 -5.37
N TYR A 258 -10.93 -7.03 -5.23
CA TYR A 258 -10.08 -8.22 -5.28
C TYR A 258 -9.30 -8.36 -6.60
N GLU A 259 -9.82 -7.78 -7.69
CA GLU A 259 -9.14 -7.70 -8.98
C GLU A 259 -7.78 -6.98 -8.90
N LEU A 260 -7.61 -6.03 -7.97
CA LEU A 260 -6.33 -5.37 -7.75
C LEU A 260 -5.29 -6.30 -7.09
N ALA A 261 -5.72 -7.14 -6.16
CA ALA A 261 -4.85 -8.19 -5.62
C ALA A 261 -4.43 -9.20 -6.70
N VAL A 262 -5.35 -9.57 -7.59
CA VAL A 262 -5.04 -10.42 -8.74
C VAL A 262 -4.02 -9.74 -9.66
N GLN A 263 -4.15 -8.44 -9.92
CA GLN A 263 -3.20 -7.69 -10.74
C GLN A 263 -1.78 -7.71 -10.13
N HIS A 264 -1.63 -7.45 -8.83
CA HIS A 264 -0.31 -7.51 -8.18
C HIS A 264 0.33 -8.89 -8.31
N LEU A 265 -0.46 -9.97 -8.19
CA LEU A 265 0.05 -11.32 -8.41
C LEU A 265 0.47 -11.56 -9.88
N MET A 266 -0.24 -10.98 -10.85
CA MET A 266 0.15 -11.05 -12.27
C MET A 266 1.46 -10.31 -12.56
N LEU A 267 1.68 -9.15 -11.92
CA LEU A 267 2.92 -8.37 -12.08
C LEU A 267 4.14 -9.17 -11.60
N ILE A 268 4.07 -9.74 -10.40
CA ILE A 268 5.19 -10.51 -9.83
C ILE A 268 5.43 -11.85 -10.54
N ASP A 269 4.37 -12.52 -11.01
CA ASP A 269 4.51 -13.70 -11.88
C ASP A 269 5.18 -13.34 -13.22
N GLY A 270 4.83 -12.18 -13.80
CA GLY A 270 5.50 -11.63 -14.97
C GLY A 270 7.00 -11.43 -14.75
N TYR A 271 7.38 -10.83 -13.61
CA TYR A 271 8.77 -10.68 -13.19
C TYR A 271 9.49 -12.04 -13.10
N PHE A 272 8.92 -13.01 -12.39
CA PHE A 272 9.50 -14.34 -12.26
C PHE A 272 9.76 -15.04 -13.59
N LYS A 273 8.86 -14.86 -14.57
CA LYS A 273 9.03 -15.40 -15.93
C LYS A 273 10.16 -14.72 -16.68
N ARG A 274 10.32 -13.40 -16.55
CA ARG A 274 11.43 -12.65 -17.15
C ARG A 274 12.78 -13.07 -16.58
N GLU A 275 12.88 -13.22 -15.26
CA GLU A 275 14.11 -13.65 -14.58
C GLU A 275 14.52 -15.08 -14.97
N LYS A 276 13.56 -16.00 -15.12
CA LYS A 276 13.84 -17.35 -15.64
C LYS A 276 14.40 -17.34 -17.08
N GLY A 277 14.02 -16.35 -17.90
CA GLY A 277 14.50 -16.20 -19.27
C GLY A 277 15.88 -15.55 -19.42
N LYS A 278 16.43 -14.96 -18.34
CA LYS A 278 17.78 -14.36 -18.30
C LYS A 278 18.89 -15.37 -17.94
N ASN A 279 18.52 -16.55 -17.41
CA ASN A 279 19.43 -17.66 -17.06
C ASN A 279 19.46 -18.74 -18.14
#